data_AF-A0AAV1QHV3-F1
#
_entry.id   AF-A0AAV1QHV3-F1
#
_cell.length_a   1.000
_cell.length_b   1.000
_cell.length_c   1.000
_cell.angle_alpha   90.00
_cell.angle_beta   90.00
_cell.angle_gamma   90.00
#
_symmetry.space_group_name_H-M   'P 1'
#
loop_
_entity.id
_entity.type
_entity.pdbx_description
1 polymer ?
#
loop_
_entity_poly.entity_id
_entity_poly.type
_entity_poly.pdbx_seq_one_letter_code
_entity_poly.pdbx_strand_id
1 'polypeptide(L)'
;MVGVTRKIIAEATGVKSMSKMPPLIEFFGPEVLQVVDQSPSPRFLGTHLHPDNIPASFYAKKTKMLVVFRNPKDTLVSYYHFSNNSNNPVLPSGQSWESFYTNFLSGDVPWGSYFDHALAWEKKMDDPNVMIVTYEELKKVIRLFSVKSAPK
;
A
#
# COMPACT_ATOMS: atom_id res chain seq x y z
N MET A 1 -4.36 6.83 0.16
CA MET A 1 -3.89 5.53 -0.39
C MET A 1 -5.03 4.51 -0.49
N VAL A 2 -5.61 4.05 0.63
CA VAL A 2 -6.64 2.97 0.66
C VAL A 2 -7.75 3.09 -0.39
N GLY A 3 -8.38 4.26 -0.54
CA GLY A 3 -9.46 4.46 -1.52
C GLY A 3 -9.02 4.31 -2.98
N VAL A 4 -7.77 4.64 -3.30
CA VAL A 4 -7.19 4.48 -4.64
C VAL A 4 -6.86 3.02 -4.90
N THR A 5 -6.23 2.34 -3.94
CA THR A 5 -5.94 0.89 -4.02
C THR A 5 -7.23 0.09 -4.21
N ARG A 6 -8.31 0.42 -3.51
CA ARG A 6 -9.61 -0.24 -3.70
C ARG A 6 -10.18 -0.05 -5.11
N LYS A 7 -10.06 1.16 -5.68
CA LYS A 7 -10.51 1.43 -7.05
C LYS A 7 -9.69 0.63 -8.07
N ILE A 8 -8.37 0.56 -7.88
CA ILE A 8 -7.48 -0.26 -8.74
C ILE A 8 -7.88 -1.73 -8.67
N ILE A 9 -8.05 -2.28 -7.46
CA ILE A 9 -8.45 -3.68 -7.28
C ILE A 9 -9.84 -3.93 -7.89
N ALA A 10 -10.81 -3.04 -7.64
CA ALA A 10 -12.17 -3.19 -8.17
C ALA A 10 -12.19 -3.16 -9.71
N GLU A 11 -11.45 -2.25 -10.32
CA GLU A 11 -11.33 -2.15 -11.77
C GLU A 11 -10.62 -3.38 -12.36
N ALA A 12 -9.55 -3.85 -11.71
CA ALA A 12 -8.76 -4.99 -12.19
C ALA A 12 -9.46 -6.35 -12.02
N THR A 13 -10.36 -6.48 -11.03
CA THR A 13 -11.06 -7.75 -10.72
C THR A 13 -12.50 -7.77 -11.22
N GLY A 14 -13.11 -6.62 -11.51
CA GLY A 14 -14.56 -6.50 -11.71
C GLY A 14 -15.37 -6.73 -10.42
N VAL A 15 -14.72 -6.97 -9.28
CA VAL A 15 -15.35 -7.27 -8.00
C VAL A 15 -15.26 -6.06 -7.08
N LYS A 16 -16.40 -5.53 -6.64
CA LYS A 16 -16.43 -4.56 -5.55
C LYS A 16 -16.08 -5.28 -4.24
N SER A 17 -14.85 -5.12 -3.77
CA SER A 17 -14.42 -5.71 -2.50
C SER A 17 -15.35 -5.28 -1.36
N MET A 18 -15.92 -6.27 -0.69
CA MET A 18 -16.80 -6.10 0.49
C MET A 18 -16.00 -5.72 1.75
N SER A 19 -14.69 -6.01 1.77
CA SER A 19 -13.81 -5.69 2.90
C SER A 19 -13.39 -4.23 2.89
N LYS A 20 -13.39 -3.60 4.07
CA LYS A 20 -12.87 -2.24 4.25
C LYS A 20 -11.32 -2.21 4.25
N MET A 21 -10.63 -3.31 4.50
CA MET A 21 -9.16 -3.32 4.45
C MET A 21 -8.66 -3.99 3.17
N PRO A 22 -7.65 -3.40 2.50
CA PRO A 22 -6.93 -4.12 1.46
C PRO A 22 -6.36 -5.44 2.00
N PRO A 23 -6.23 -6.47 1.17
CA PRO A 23 -5.67 -7.76 1.56
C PRO A 23 -4.15 -7.64 1.80
N LEU A 24 -3.77 -7.09 2.95
CA LEU A 24 -2.39 -6.85 3.35
C LEU A 24 -1.78 -8.09 4.00
N ILE A 25 -0.74 -8.64 3.38
CA ILE A 25 -0.17 -9.94 3.78
C ILE A 25 0.43 -9.92 5.20
N GLU A 26 0.93 -8.76 5.66
CA GLU A 26 1.48 -8.60 7.01
C GLU A 26 0.45 -8.74 8.13
N PHE A 27 -0.85 -8.76 7.81
CA PHE A 27 -1.93 -8.93 8.79
C PHE A 27 -2.66 -10.28 8.65
N PHE A 28 -2.17 -11.19 7.81
CA PHE A 28 -2.83 -12.47 7.59
C PHE A 28 -2.46 -13.48 8.66
N GLY A 29 -3.48 -13.95 9.38
CA GLY A 29 -3.40 -15.17 10.18
C GLY A 29 -3.36 -16.43 9.31
N PRO A 30 -3.04 -17.60 9.90
CA PRO A 30 -2.96 -18.87 9.19
C PRO A 30 -4.23 -19.22 8.40
N GLU A 31 -5.41 -18.93 8.94
CA GLU A 31 -6.69 -19.21 8.27
C GLU A 31 -6.86 -18.39 6.99
N VAL A 32 -6.48 -17.10 7.04
CA VAL A 32 -6.57 -16.22 5.86
C VAL A 32 -5.59 -16.66 4.78
N LEU A 33 -4.40 -17.12 5.16
CA LEU A 33 -3.41 -17.65 4.21
C LEU A 33 -3.93 -18.88 3.47
N GLN A 34 -4.63 -19.79 4.15
CA GLN A 34 -5.24 -20.96 3.50
C GLN A 34 -6.29 -20.55 2.46
N VAL A 35 -7.15 -19.57 2.80
CA VAL A 35 -8.16 -19.06 1.87
C VAL A 35 -7.50 -18.40 0.65
N VAL A 36 -6.46 -17.59 0.87
CA VAL A 36 -5.71 -16.94 -0.21
C VAL A 36 -4.99 -17.97 -1.10
N ASP A 37 -4.51 -19.07 -0.52
CA ASP A 37 -3.85 -20.14 -1.28
C ASP A 37 -4.83 -20.87 -2.21
N GLN A 38 -6.05 -21.12 -1.73
CA GLN A 38 -7.13 -21.77 -2.48
C GLN A 38 -7.84 -20.82 -3.47
N SER A 39 -7.59 -19.52 -3.40
CA SER A 39 -8.25 -18.54 -4.26
C SER A 39 -7.77 -18.62 -5.71
N PRO A 40 -8.68 -18.49 -6.70
CA PRO A 40 -8.31 -18.55 -8.11
C PRO A 40 -7.41 -17.36 -8.50
N SER A 41 -6.60 -17.57 -9.53
CA SER A 41 -5.78 -16.49 -10.12
C SER A 41 -6.62 -15.65 -11.10
N PRO A 42 -6.32 -14.34 -11.26
CA PRO A 42 -5.26 -13.59 -10.59
C PRO A 42 -5.61 -13.17 -9.16
N ARG A 43 -4.63 -13.22 -8.26
CA ARG A 43 -4.76 -12.78 -6.86
C ARG A 43 -4.17 -11.38 -6.69
N PHE A 44 -4.89 -10.50 -6.01
CA PHE A 44 -4.43 -9.15 -5.67
C PHE A 44 -4.13 -9.10 -4.17
N LEU A 45 -2.86 -8.92 -3.85
CA LEU A 45 -2.34 -8.82 -2.49
C LEU A 45 -1.63 -7.48 -2.33
N GLY A 46 -1.69 -6.91 -1.14
CA GLY A 46 -0.96 -5.70 -0.79
C GLY A 46 0.06 -5.97 0.30
N THR A 47 1.05 -5.08 0.42
CA THR A 47 1.95 -5.06 1.57
C THR A 47 2.60 -3.69 1.75
N HIS A 48 2.96 -3.36 2.99
CA HIS A 48 3.83 -2.23 3.33
C HIS A 48 5.26 -2.67 3.69
N LEU A 49 5.58 -3.96 3.60
CA LEU A 49 6.90 -4.48 3.96
C LEU A 49 8.01 -3.84 3.13
N HIS A 50 9.19 -3.71 3.75
CA HIS A 50 10.43 -3.44 3.04
C HIS A 50 10.66 -4.54 1.97
N PRO A 51 11.16 -4.21 0.77
CA PRO A 51 11.31 -5.21 -0.30
C PRO A 51 12.13 -6.43 0.15
N ASP A 52 13.14 -6.23 1.00
CA ASP A 52 13.98 -7.33 1.48
C ASP A 52 13.25 -8.27 2.46
N ASN A 53 12.08 -7.85 2.98
CA ASN A 53 11.22 -8.65 3.85
C ASN A 53 10.04 -9.29 3.10
N ILE A 54 9.90 -9.03 1.79
CA ILE A 54 8.88 -9.70 0.98
C ILE A 54 9.30 -11.17 0.78
N PRO A 55 8.39 -12.15 0.93
CA PRO A 55 8.75 -13.56 0.79
C PRO A 55 9.45 -13.85 -0.54
N ALA A 56 10.59 -14.55 -0.49
CA ALA A 56 11.42 -14.84 -1.66
C ALA A 56 10.66 -15.52 -2.82
N SER A 57 9.57 -16.22 -2.51
CA SER A 57 8.68 -16.85 -3.48
C SER A 57 8.05 -15.84 -4.45
N PHE A 58 7.83 -14.58 -4.06
CA PHE A 58 7.28 -13.55 -4.93
C PHE A 58 8.25 -13.21 -6.06
N TYR A 59 9.54 -13.08 -5.73
CA TYR A 59 10.62 -12.86 -6.70
C TYR A 59 10.85 -14.09 -7.57
N ALA A 60 10.94 -15.29 -6.97
CA ALA A 60 11.15 -16.53 -7.69
C ALA A 60 10.04 -16.83 -8.72
N LYS A 61 8.79 -16.51 -8.39
CA LYS A 61 7.63 -16.67 -9.28
C LYS A 61 7.44 -15.50 -10.25
N LYS A 62 8.33 -14.51 -10.26
CA LYS A 62 8.23 -13.29 -11.10
C LYS A 62 6.87 -12.60 -10.93
N THR A 63 6.43 -12.47 -9.68
CA THR A 63 5.16 -11.81 -9.34
C THR A 63 5.22 -10.35 -9.76
N LYS A 64 4.18 -9.87 -10.47
CA LYS A 64 4.07 -8.45 -10.83
C LYS A 64 3.81 -7.61 -9.59
N MET A 65 4.66 -6.61 -9.34
CA MET A 65 4.60 -5.72 -8.19
C MET A 65 4.34 -4.29 -8.65
N LEU A 66 3.27 -3.69 -8.12
CA LEU A 66 2.97 -2.27 -8.27
C LEU A 66 3.36 -1.53 -7.00
N VAL A 67 4.39 -0.71 -7.08
CA VAL A 67 4.89 0.09 -5.95
C VAL A 67 4.33 1.50 -6.09
N VAL A 68 3.66 1.98 -5.04
CA VAL A 68 3.03 3.30 -5.05
C VAL A 68 3.73 4.21 -4.07
N PHE A 69 4.48 5.18 -4.57
CA PHE A 69 5.01 6.27 -3.76
C PHE A 69 4.03 7.43 -3.69
N ARG A 70 4.21 8.29 -2.69
CA ARG A 70 3.46 9.53 -2.50
C ARG A 70 4.42 10.55 -1.93
N ASN A 71 4.24 11.84 -2.22
CA ASN A 71 5.06 12.89 -1.62
C ASN A 71 5.28 12.63 -0.11
N PRO A 72 6.52 12.60 0.41
CA PRO A 72 6.79 12.21 1.79
C PRO A 72 6.13 13.15 2.81
N LYS A 73 5.97 14.44 2.49
CA LYS A 73 5.28 15.41 3.37
C LYS A 73 3.80 15.06 3.51
N ASP A 74 3.16 14.70 2.40
CA ASP A 74 1.77 14.28 2.38
C ASP A 74 1.58 12.90 3.03
N THR A 75 2.57 12.02 2.90
CA THR A 75 2.60 10.70 3.54
C THR A 75 2.67 10.84 5.05
N LEU A 76 3.61 11.64 5.56
CA LEU A 76 3.76 11.97 6.98
C LEU A 76 2.43 12.46 7.58
N VAL A 77 1.80 13.48 7.01
CA VAL A 77 0.52 14.03 7.52
C VAL A 77 -0.57 12.96 7.53
N SER A 78 -0.69 12.20 6.43
CA SER A 78 -1.66 11.11 6.33
C SER A 78 -1.41 10.02 7.36
N TYR A 79 -0.15 9.72 7.66
CA TYR A 79 0.23 8.65 8.57
C TYR A 79 -0.03 9.07 10.02
N TYR A 80 0.31 10.31 10.39
CA TYR A 80 -0.04 10.86 11.70
C TYR A 80 -1.52 10.73 12.03
N HIS A 81 -2.39 11.18 11.11
CA HIS A 81 -3.84 11.09 11.31
C HIS A 81 -4.36 9.64 11.29
N PHE A 82 -3.72 8.75 10.54
CA PHE A 82 -4.08 7.33 10.53
C PHE A 82 -3.72 6.64 11.84
N SER A 83 -2.53 6.91 12.40
CA SER A 83 -2.07 6.37 13.67
C SER A 83 -2.89 6.90 14.85
N ASN A 84 -3.25 8.17 14.84
CA ASN A 84 -4.06 8.80 15.88
C ASN A 84 -5.59 8.65 15.68
N ASN A 85 -6.03 7.88 14.70
CA ASN A 85 -7.45 7.57 14.55
C ASN A 85 -7.88 6.60 15.66
N SER A 86 -8.85 6.99 16.49
CA SER A 86 -9.36 6.15 17.60
C SER A 86 -9.94 4.81 17.15
N ASN A 87 -10.25 4.65 15.86
CA ASN A 87 -10.72 3.40 15.27
C ASN A 87 -9.59 2.54 14.68
N ASN A 88 -8.32 2.88 14.90
CA ASN A 88 -7.18 2.09 14.45
C ASN A 88 -6.69 1.20 15.60
N PRO A 89 -6.98 -0.12 15.58
CA PRO A 89 -6.58 -1.01 16.66
C PRO A 89 -5.12 -1.46 16.55
N VAL A 90 -4.43 -1.15 15.45
CA VAL A 90 -3.13 -1.75 15.10
C VAL A 90 -1.97 -0.83 15.46
N LEU A 91 -2.20 0.49 15.49
CA LEU A 91 -1.13 1.47 15.65
C LEU A 91 -1.20 2.21 16.98
N PRO A 92 -0.05 2.64 17.54
CA PRO A 92 -0.05 3.50 18.71
C PRO A 92 -0.77 4.82 18.43
N SER A 93 -1.70 5.19 19.31
CA SER A 93 -2.49 6.42 19.22
C SER A 93 -2.09 7.40 20.35
N GLY A 94 -2.51 8.66 20.23
CA GLY A 94 -2.26 9.70 21.23
C GLY A 94 -0.89 10.38 21.12
N GLN A 95 -0.14 10.15 20.05
CA GLN A 95 1.15 10.81 19.83
C GLN A 95 0.94 12.29 19.45
N SER A 96 1.76 13.19 19.99
CA SER A 96 1.80 14.58 19.52
C SER A 96 2.38 14.67 18.12
N TRP A 97 2.03 15.74 17.39
CA TRP A 97 2.56 16.01 16.06
C TRP A 97 4.10 16.04 16.05
N GLU A 98 4.71 16.77 16.97
CA GLU A 98 6.18 16.94 17.04
C GLU A 98 6.91 15.61 17.29
N SER A 99 6.37 14.77 18.17
CA SER A 99 6.94 13.44 18.44
C SER A 99 6.82 12.55 17.20
N PHE A 100 5.64 12.51 16.58
CA PHE A 100 5.43 11.71 15.38
C PHE A 100 6.29 12.19 14.20
N TYR A 101 6.44 13.50 14.04
CA TYR A 101 7.31 14.10 13.02
C TYR A 101 8.76 13.61 13.17
N THR A 102 9.29 13.68 14.39
CA THR A 102 10.65 13.24 14.72
C THR A 102 10.82 11.74 14.48
N ASN A 103 9.85 10.93 14.92
CA ASN A 103 9.84 9.48 14.73
C ASN A 103 9.76 9.10 13.23
N PHE A 104 8.94 9.80 12.46
CA PHE A 104 8.83 9.54 11.01
C PHE A 104 10.14 9.84 10.28
N LEU A 105 10.82 10.94 10.62
CA LEU A 105 12.10 11.31 10.00
C LEU A 105 13.26 10.38 10.38
N SER A 106 13.25 9.86 11.60
CA SER A 106 14.25 8.88 12.07
C SER A 106 13.95 7.44 11.62
N GLY A 107 12.72 7.18 11.15
CA GLY A 107 12.26 5.84 10.80
C GLY A 107 11.74 5.03 11.97
N ASP A 108 11.61 5.63 13.16
CA ASP A 108 11.06 5.02 14.38
C ASP A 108 9.51 4.97 14.36
N VAL A 109 8.97 4.48 13.25
CA VAL A 109 7.55 4.25 13.02
C VAL A 109 7.34 2.84 12.49
N PRO A 110 6.12 2.27 12.61
CA PRO A 110 5.81 1.00 11.97
C PRO A 110 6.19 1.03 10.47
N TRP A 111 6.71 -0.10 9.99
CA TRP A 111 7.30 -0.26 8.64
C TRP A 111 8.60 0.50 8.35
N GLY A 112 9.09 1.30 9.30
CA GLY A 112 10.42 1.90 9.25
C GLY A 112 10.51 3.20 8.45
N SER A 113 11.74 3.55 8.08
CA SER A 113 12.06 4.76 7.32
C SER A 113 11.44 4.75 5.92
N TYR A 114 10.65 5.79 5.63
CA TYR A 114 10.13 6.02 4.28
C TYR A 114 11.27 6.16 3.25
N PHE A 115 12.36 6.82 3.63
CA PHE A 115 13.46 7.10 2.72
C PHE A 115 14.25 5.83 2.39
N ASP A 116 14.51 4.98 3.40
CA ASP A 116 15.18 3.70 3.16
C ASP A 116 14.32 2.79 2.28
N HIS A 117 13.00 2.79 2.52
CA HIS A 117 12.04 2.06 1.67
C HIS A 117 12.09 2.55 0.22
N ALA A 118 12.10 3.87 0.00
CA ALA A 118 12.21 4.46 -1.33
C ALA A 118 13.51 4.07 -2.04
N LEU A 119 14.65 4.21 -1.36
CA LEU A 119 15.98 3.85 -1.88
C LEU A 119 16.09 2.34 -2.18
N ALA A 120 15.45 1.49 -1.38
CA ALA A 120 15.47 0.04 -1.60
C ALA A 120 14.66 -0.40 -2.82
N TRP A 121 13.58 0.32 -3.14
CA TRP A 121 12.78 0.09 -4.35
C TRP A 121 13.38 0.72 -5.60
N GLU A 122 14.05 1.88 -5.48
CA GLU A 122 14.82 2.48 -6.57
C GLU A 122 15.81 1.48 -7.16
N LYS A 123 16.54 0.74 -6.31
CA LYS A 123 17.46 -0.33 -6.74
C LYS A 123 16.82 -1.48 -7.52
N LYS A 124 15.48 -1.58 -7.50
CA LYS A 124 14.70 -2.64 -8.15
C LYS A 124 13.87 -2.08 -9.33
N MET A 125 14.04 -0.82 -9.72
CA MET A 125 13.22 -0.17 -10.76
C MET A 125 13.44 -0.75 -12.16
N ASP A 126 14.60 -1.37 -12.41
CA ASP A 126 14.93 -2.01 -13.68
C ASP A 126 14.36 -3.44 -13.81
N ASP A 127 13.76 -4.00 -12.75
CA ASP A 127 13.09 -5.30 -12.82
C ASP A 127 11.81 -5.17 -13.65
N PRO A 128 11.63 -5.94 -14.75
CA PRO A 128 10.44 -5.86 -15.60
C PRO A 128 9.14 -6.26 -14.90
N ASN A 129 9.21 -6.88 -13.72
CA ASN A 129 8.05 -7.23 -12.90
C ASN A 129 7.70 -6.13 -11.88
N VAL A 130 8.50 -5.08 -11.76
CA VAL A 130 8.28 -3.96 -10.84
C VAL A 130 7.83 -2.74 -11.64
N MET A 131 6.70 -2.17 -11.25
CA MET A 131 6.24 -0.89 -11.76
C MET A 131 6.11 0.10 -10.61
N ILE A 132 6.87 1.18 -10.67
CA ILE A 132 6.83 2.26 -9.69
C ILE A 132 5.94 3.39 -10.23
N VAL A 133 4.96 3.82 -9.43
CA VAL A 133 4.05 4.93 -9.76
C VAL A 133 3.89 5.85 -8.57
N THR A 134 3.47 7.09 -8.82
CA THR A 134 3.12 8.02 -7.75
C THR A 134 1.61 8.08 -7.51
N TYR A 135 1.21 8.30 -6.27
CA TYR A 135 -0.18 8.49 -5.86
C TYR A 135 -0.80 9.70 -6.58
N GLU A 136 0.00 10.75 -6.81
CA GLU A 136 -0.38 11.97 -7.49
C GLU A 136 -0.75 11.71 -8.95
N GLU A 137 0.01 10.86 -9.66
CA GLU A 137 -0.32 10.40 -11.01
C GLU A 137 -1.58 9.54 -11.02
N LEU A 138 -1.68 8.57 -10.12
CA LEU A 138 -2.86 7.72 -10.01
C LEU A 138 -4.13 8.53 -9.76
N LYS A 139 -4.06 9.57 -8.92
CA LYS A 139 -5.19 10.45 -8.62
C LYS A 139 -5.65 11.22 -9.87
N LYS A 140 -4.72 11.68 -10.73
CA LYS A 140 -5.05 12.34 -12.00
C LYS A 140 -5.78 11.37 -12.93
N VAL A 141 -5.26 10.15 -13.08
CA VAL A 141 -5.84 9.11 -13.93
C VAL A 141 -7.25 8.74 -13.48
N ILE A 142 -7.45 8.47 -12.19
CA ILE A 142 -8.78 8.13 -11.65
C ILE A 142 -9.78 9.27 -11.84
N ARG A 143 -9.36 10.52 -11.68
CA ARG A 143 -10.23 11.68 -11.93
C ARG A 143 -10.69 11.74 -13.39
N LEU A 144 -9.78 11.46 -14.34
CA LEU A 144 -10.13 11.39 -15.77
C LEU A 144 -11.14 10.28 -16.06
N PHE A 145 -11.00 9.10 -15.46
CA PHE A 145 -11.97 8.01 -15.62
C PHE A 145 -13.34 8.35 -15.04
N SER A 146 -13.38 9.00 -13.86
CA SER A 146 -14.65 9.41 -13.23
C SER A 146 -15.37 10.51 -14.02
N VAL A 147 -14.64 11.36 -14.75
CA VAL A 147 -15.26 12.37 -15.64
C VAL A 147 -15.83 11.73 -16.91
N LYS A 148 -15.19 10.69 -17.46
CA LYS A 148 -15.67 10.00 -18.66
C LYS A 148 -16.87 9.08 -18.43
N SER A 149 -17.10 8.66 -17.19
CA SER A 149 -18.19 7.75 -16.81
C SER A 149 -19.40 8.47 -16.16
N ALA A 150 -19.39 9.81 -16.13
CA ALA A 150 -20.58 10.58 -15.76
C ALA A 150 -21.62 10.49 -16.89
N PRO A 151 -22.90 10.18 -16.59
CA PRO A 151 -23.95 10.21 -17.60
C PRO A 151 -24.09 11.63 -18.15
N LYS A 152 -24.26 11.74 -19.47
CA LYS A 152 -24.65 13.00 -20.13
C LYS A 152 -26.03 13.44 -19.68
#